data_AF-A0A6J7AFW1-F1
#
_entry.id   AF-A0A6J7AFW1-F1
#
_cell.length_a   1.000
_cell.length_b   1.000
_cell.length_c   1.000
_cell.angle_alpha   90.00
_cell.angle_beta   90.00
_cell.angle_gamma   90.00
#
_symmetry.space_group_name_H-M   'P 1'
#
loop_
_entity.id
_entity.type
_entity.pdbx_description
1 polymer ?
#
loop_
_entity_poly.entity_id
_entity_poly.type
_entity_poly.pdbx_seq_one_letter_code
_entity_poly.pdbx_strand_id
1 'polypeptide(L)'
;MSNGNYVVASTSWDAADTTVDVGAVTWGDGTTGTSGVVAVGNSLTGSTAYARVGDVAVLANGNYVVNSPGWDAADATSNVGAVTWVDGTIGISGVVTGANSLTGSTAYDQVGGGGVAVLSNGNYVVNSPDWDAADATVDVGAVTWGDGSSSGHRLVGSVSSDNSVTGTAAGQGGSLRSGFDYVNHQLVVGRPGDNIVTWATIPVAPRPPTIVSITPGSNSLTVVFTPGDNGGAPIDYYEYSTDGGSTWQRTTPDTTSSPYLITGLTNNTTYAIRIRAHNAVGSSHASHSVSATPFSPVIPATGTNTPGAIAIALMTLLAGAGAVLVAARNRTHIRR
;
A
#
# COMPACT_ATOMS: atom_id res chain seq x y z
N MET A 1 -12.40 12.13 -18.69
CA MET A 1 -11.08 11.75 -18.10
C MET A 1 -10.24 11.06 -19.17
N SER A 2 -8.93 10.88 -18.97
CA SER A 2 -8.03 10.30 -19.98
C SER A 2 -8.31 8.82 -20.30
N ASN A 3 -9.04 8.13 -19.42
CA ASN A 3 -9.47 6.74 -19.59
C ASN A 3 -10.82 6.57 -20.33
N GLY A 4 -11.39 7.65 -20.87
CA GLY A 4 -12.67 7.62 -21.58
C GLY A 4 -13.92 7.73 -20.68
N ASN A 5 -13.78 7.57 -19.36
CA ASN A 5 -14.86 7.74 -18.40
C ASN A 5 -15.09 9.23 -18.06
N TYR A 6 -16.17 9.52 -17.35
CA TYR A 6 -16.51 10.87 -16.91
C TYR A 6 -16.95 10.90 -15.45
N VAL A 7 -16.97 12.11 -14.89
CA VAL A 7 -17.36 12.39 -13.53
C VAL A 7 -18.23 13.64 -13.55
N VAL A 8 -19.33 13.61 -12.79
CA VAL A 8 -20.28 14.71 -12.69
C VAL A 8 -20.29 15.18 -11.24
N ALA A 9 -19.96 16.45 -11.01
CA ALA A 9 -20.05 17.08 -9.71
C ALA A 9 -21.32 17.93 -9.63
N SER A 10 -22.11 17.69 -8.58
CA SER A 10 -23.33 18.41 -8.25
C SER A 10 -23.22 18.93 -6.82
N THR A 11 -22.39 19.95 -6.61
CA THR A 11 -22.01 20.47 -5.27
C THR A 11 -23.18 20.98 -4.45
N SER A 12 -24.24 21.47 -5.09
CA SER A 12 -25.46 21.97 -4.44
C SER A 12 -26.64 21.00 -4.59
N TRP A 13 -26.35 19.70 -4.71
CA TRP A 13 -27.40 18.70 -4.78
C TRP A 13 -28.06 18.51 -3.41
N ASP A 14 -29.39 18.59 -3.39
CA ASP A 14 -30.23 18.30 -2.23
C ASP A 14 -30.59 16.81 -2.19
N ALA A 15 -30.48 16.18 -1.01
CA ALA A 15 -30.86 14.79 -0.88
C ALA A 15 -32.37 14.59 -0.77
N ALA A 16 -32.81 13.37 -1.07
CA ALA A 16 -34.23 13.02 -1.11
C ALA A 16 -34.96 13.17 0.24
N ASP A 17 -34.22 13.24 1.35
CA ASP A 17 -34.74 13.41 2.71
C ASP A 17 -34.85 14.88 3.16
N THR A 18 -34.78 15.83 2.21
CA THR A 18 -34.83 17.30 2.41
C THR A 18 -33.58 17.93 3.02
N THR A 19 -32.50 17.17 3.20
CA THR A 19 -31.20 17.76 3.52
C THR A 19 -30.70 18.56 2.31
N VAL A 20 -30.48 19.86 2.52
CA VAL A 20 -30.10 20.82 1.47
C VAL A 20 -28.59 20.86 1.26
N ASP A 21 -28.16 21.12 0.02
CA ASP A 21 -26.75 21.36 -0.33
C ASP A 21 -25.79 20.26 0.18
N VAL A 22 -26.22 19.00 0.17
CA VAL A 22 -25.38 17.86 0.62
C VAL A 22 -24.22 17.64 -0.35
N GLY A 23 -24.47 17.89 -1.63
CA GLY A 23 -23.52 17.70 -2.71
C GLY A 23 -23.34 16.23 -3.09
N ALA A 24 -22.97 16.01 -4.35
CA ALA A 24 -22.71 14.68 -4.86
C ALA A 24 -21.66 14.70 -5.98
N VAL A 25 -20.86 13.64 -6.04
CA VAL A 25 -19.99 13.32 -7.18
C VAL A 25 -20.33 11.94 -7.70
N THR A 26 -20.74 11.87 -8.97
CA THR A 26 -21.16 10.64 -9.64
C THR A 26 -20.15 10.26 -10.71
N TRP A 27 -19.60 9.05 -10.61
CA TRP A 27 -18.77 8.47 -11.66
C TRP A 27 -19.65 7.87 -12.77
N GLY A 28 -19.19 7.98 -14.02
CA GLY A 28 -19.87 7.39 -15.17
C GLY A 28 -18.90 6.68 -16.11
N ASP A 29 -19.25 5.46 -16.49
CA ASP A 29 -18.60 4.69 -17.54
C ASP A 29 -18.81 5.40 -18.90
N GLY A 30 -17.73 5.68 -19.62
CA GLY A 30 -17.79 6.35 -20.92
C GLY A 30 -18.49 5.56 -22.02
N THR A 31 -18.64 4.25 -21.85
CA THR A 31 -19.23 3.35 -22.84
C THR A 31 -20.72 3.10 -22.60
N THR A 32 -21.10 2.88 -21.34
CA THR A 32 -22.49 2.56 -20.95
C THR A 32 -23.24 3.76 -20.39
N GLY A 33 -22.53 4.77 -19.90
CA GLY A 33 -23.09 5.93 -19.22
C GLY A 33 -23.53 5.64 -17.78
N THR A 34 -24.05 6.66 -17.11
CA THR A 34 -24.70 6.56 -15.81
C THR A 34 -26.15 7.05 -15.93
N SER A 35 -27.07 6.41 -15.23
CA SER A 35 -28.51 6.76 -15.27
C SER A 35 -29.18 6.49 -13.93
N GLY A 36 -30.31 7.17 -13.70
CA GLY A 36 -31.05 7.11 -12.43
C GLY A 36 -30.90 8.39 -11.61
N VAL A 37 -31.54 8.39 -10.44
CA VAL A 37 -31.45 9.51 -9.48
C VAL A 37 -30.13 9.41 -8.71
N VAL A 38 -29.51 10.55 -8.43
CA VAL A 38 -28.32 10.64 -7.56
C VAL A 38 -28.67 10.11 -6.18
N ALA A 39 -27.85 9.20 -5.66
CA ALA A 39 -28.04 8.59 -4.35
C ALA A 39 -26.71 8.06 -3.77
N VAL A 40 -26.67 7.80 -2.47
CA VAL A 40 -25.50 7.20 -1.79
C VAL A 40 -25.04 5.87 -2.42
N GLY A 41 -25.92 5.15 -3.12
CA GLY A 41 -25.58 3.87 -3.76
C GLY A 41 -24.85 3.99 -5.10
N ASN A 42 -24.84 5.18 -5.72
CA ASN A 42 -24.20 5.41 -7.03
C ASN A 42 -23.31 6.65 -7.07
N SER A 43 -23.24 7.41 -5.98
CA SER A 43 -22.51 8.67 -5.90
C SER A 43 -21.81 8.77 -4.56
N LEU A 44 -20.69 9.50 -4.53
CA LEU A 44 -20.12 10.01 -3.30
C LEU A 44 -20.94 11.22 -2.85
N THR A 45 -21.49 11.19 -1.64
CA THR A 45 -22.33 12.29 -1.13
C THR A 45 -21.89 12.73 0.26
N GLY A 46 -22.32 13.91 0.67
CA GLY A 46 -22.35 14.27 2.08
C GLY A 46 -23.40 13.46 2.86
N SER A 47 -23.44 13.66 4.17
CA SER A 47 -24.46 13.11 5.07
C SER A 47 -25.19 14.17 5.89
N THR A 48 -24.83 15.44 5.70
CA THR A 48 -25.27 16.60 6.48
C THR A 48 -25.66 17.74 5.53
N ALA A 49 -26.51 18.64 6.00
CA ALA A 49 -26.88 19.82 5.22
C ALA A 49 -25.65 20.71 5.02
N TYR A 50 -25.54 21.33 3.83
CA TYR A 50 -24.43 22.20 3.43
C TYR A 50 -23.05 21.52 3.35
N ALA A 51 -22.99 20.19 3.42
CA ALA A 51 -21.75 19.44 3.24
C ALA A 51 -21.06 19.71 1.90
N ARG A 52 -21.84 20.09 0.88
CA ARG A 52 -21.38 20.58 -0.43
C ARG A 52 -20.31 19.72 -1.06
N VAL A 53 -20.45 18.39 -0.94
CA VAL A 53 -19.47 17.45 -1.48
C VAL A 53 -19.32 17.68 -2.98
N GLY A 54 -18.10 18.06 -3.38
CA GLY A 54 -17.74 18.28 -4.77
C GLY A 54 -16.79 19.45 -4.99
N ASP A 55 -16.40 19.58 -6.26
CA ASP A 55 -15.12 20.06 -6.78
C ASP A 55 -14.18 18.87 -7.06
N VAL A 56 -13.79 18.73 -8.33
CA VAL A 56 -13.13 17.53 -8.84
C VAL A 56 -11.85 17.90 -9.57
N ALA A 57 -10.73 17.42 -9.04
CA ALA A 57 -9.44 17.51 -9.67
C ALA A 57 -9.13 16.19 -10.40
N VAL A 58 -9.15 16.20 -11.73
CA VAL A 58 -8.80 15.02 -12.55
C VAL A 58 -7.28 14.90 -12.66
N LEU A 59 -6.76 13.71 -12.37
CA LEU A 59 -5.34 13.38 -12.45
C LEU A 59 -4.97 12.87 -13.84
N ALA A 60 -3.70 13.03 -14.23
CA ALA A 60 -3.22 12.65 -15.55
C ALA A 60 -3.38 11.14 -15.85
N ASN A 61 -3.35 10.31 -14.82
CA ASN A 61 -3.50 8.85 -14.90
C ASN A 61 -4.97 8.39 -15.03
N GLY A 62 -5.93 9.32 -15.10
CA GLY A 62 -7.35 9.01 -15.26
C GLY A 62 -8.11 8.84 -13.95
N ASN A 63 -7.42 8.83 -12.80
CA ASN A 63 -8.03 8.92 -11.47
C ASN A 63 -8.42 10.37 -11.17
N TYR A 64 -9.11 10.60 -10.05
CA TYR A 64 -9.50 11.95 -9.66
C TYR A 64 -9.59 12.09 -8.15
N VAL A 65 -9.63 13.33 -7.69
CA VAL A 65 -9.78 13.70 -6.29
C VAL A 65 -11.01 14.58 -6.15
N VAL A 66 -11.85 14.26 -5.18
CA VAL A 66 -13.00 15.08 -4.78
C VAL A 66 -12.55 15.95 -3.61
N ASN A 67 -12.49 17.25 -3.82
CA ASN A 67 -12.26 18.24 -2.78
C ASN A 67 -13.60 18.63 -2.17
N SER A 68 -13.71 18.80 -0.86
CA SER A 68 -14.97 19.17 -0.19
C SER A 68 -14.67 19.96 1.08
N PRO A 69 -14.11 21.18 0.97
CA PRO A 69 -13.60 21.93 2.12
C PRO A 69 -14.70 22.40 3.08
N GLY A 70 -15.95 22.53 2.60
CA GLY A 70 -17.12 22.84 3.42
C GLY A 70 -17.82 21.62 4.02
N TRP A 71 -17.22 20.43 3.93
CA TRP A 71 -17.84 19.21 4.46
C TRP A 71 -17.90 19.25 6.00
N ASP A 72 -19.09 18.99 6.52
CA ASP A 72 -19.38 18.82 7.95
C ASP A 72 -19.30 17.33 8.31
N ALA A 73 -18.66 17.00 9.43
CA ALA A 73 -18.58 15.60 9.84
C ALA A 73 -19.91 15.08 10.41
N ALA A 74 -20.03 13.75 10.49
CA ALA A 74 -21.23 13.08 10.98
C ALA A 74 -21.55 13.38 12.45
N ASP A 75 -20.58 13.85 13.24
CA ASP A 75 -20.76 14.30 14.61
C ASP A 75 -21.17 15.77 14.75
N ALA A 76 -21.52 16.42 13.63
CA ALA A 76 -21.90 17.83 13.51
C ALA A 76 -20.78 18.83 13.79
N THR A 77 -19.52 18.43 13.73
CA THR A 77 -18.41 19.39 13.61
C THR A 77 -18.47 20.07 12.23
N SER A 78 -18.64 21.39 12.24
CA SER A 78 -18.84 22.17 11.01
C SER A 78 -17.54 22.44 10.27
N ASN A 79 -17.60 22.39 8.94
CA ASN A 79 -16.54 22.77 8.01
C ASN A 79 -15.19 22.12 8.34
N VAL A 80 -15.17 20.86 8.78
CA VAL A 80 -13.91 20.15 9.00
C VAL A 80 -13.18 19.90 7.67
N GLY A 81 -13.95 19.86 6.57
CA GLY A 81 -13.47 19.61 5.23
C GLY A 81 -13.06 18.15 4.99
N ALA A 82 -13.09 17.75 3.74
CA ALA A 82 -12.71 16.42 3.31
C ALA A 82 -12.07 16.43 1.91
N VAL A 83 -11.09 15.54 1.71
CA VAL A 83 -10.54 15.23 0.40
C VAL A 83 -10.55 13.73 0.16
N THR A 84 -11.25 13.29 -0.88
CA THR A 84 -11.45 11.88 -1.23
C THR A 84 -10.73 11.55 -2.53
N TRP A 85 -9.77 10.63 -2.50
CA TRP A 85 -9.23 10.07 -3.73
C TRP A 85 -10.19 9.05 -4.35
N VAL A 86 -10.29 9.01 -5.67
CA VAL A 86 -11.16 8.07 -6.38
C VAL A 86 -10.46 7.43 -7.58
N ASP A 87 -10.64 6.11 -7.70
CA ASP A 87 -10.19 5.35 -8.86
C ASP A 87 -11.09 5.67 -10.06
N GLY A 88 -10.51 6.20 -11.14
CA GLY A 88 -11.28 6.61 -12.31
C GLY A 88 -11.80 5.46 -13.17
N THR A 89 -11.42 4.22 -12.88
CA THR A 89 -11.88 3.01 -13.58
C THR A 89 -13.06 2.34 -12.89
N ILE A 90 -13.16 2.46 -11.56
CA ILE A 90 -14.20 1.82 -10.75
C ILE A 90 -15.18 2.84 -10.16
N GLY A 91 -14.70 4.05 -9.83
CA GLY A 91 -15.45 5.06 -9.11
C GLY A 91 -15.49 4.81 -7.60
N ILE A 92 -16.32 5.60 -6.90
CA ILE A 92 -16.66 5.41 -5.48
C ILE A 92 -18.12 5.81 -5.27
N SER A 93 -18.78 5.18 -4.31
CA SER A 93 -20.13 5.52 -3.86
C SER A 93 -20.22 5.41 -2.35
N GLY A 94 -21.14 6.16 -1.76
CA GLY A 94 -21.40 6.18 -0.32
C GLY A 94 -21.24 7.58 0.25
N VAL A 95 -21.23 7.67 1.57
CA VAL A 95 -21.02 8.94 2.26
C VAL A 95 -19.52 9.21 2.49
N VAL A 96 -19.14 10.48 2.46
CA VAL A 96 -17.81 10.93 2.90
C VAL A 96 -17.61 10.61 4.39
N THR A 97 -16.47 10.03 4.74
CA THR A 97 -16.08 9.70 6.12
C THR A 97 -14.56 9.77 6.29
N GLY A 98 -14.07 9.79 7.53
CA GLY A 98 -12.63 9.64 7.80
C GLY A 98 -12.05 8.29 7.35
N ALA A 99 -12.87 7.27 7.06
CA ALA A 99 -12.39 5.97 6.59
C ALA A 99 -12.07 5.95 5.09
N ASN A 100 -12.65 6.88 4.31
CA ASN A 100 -12.44 6.97 2.87
C ASN A 100 -11.85 8.32 2.41
N SER A 101 -11.69 9.27 3.31
CA SER A 101 -11.26 10.63 3.01
C SER A 101 -10.28 11.16 4.05
N LEU A 102 -9.38 12.04 3.61
CA LEU A 102 -8.60 12.89 4.49
C LEU A 102 -9.54 13.96 5.06
N THR A 103 -9.61 14.09 6.38
CA THR A 103 -10.55 15.03 7.03
C THR A 103 -9.85 15.92 8.04
N GLY A 104 -10.53 17.01 8.43
CA GLY A 104 -10.21 17.71 9.66
C GLY A 104 -10.54 16.86 10.90
N SER A 105 -10.18 17.39 12.07
CA SER A 105 -10.56 16.91 13.38
C SER A 105 -11.21 17.99 14.25
N THR A 106 -11.11 19.26 13.86
CA THR A 106 -11.71 20.39 14.55
C THR A 106 -12.64 21.18 13.62
N ALA A 107 -13.55 21.94 14.20
CA ALA A 107 -14.45 22.79 13.42
C ALA A 107 -13.65 23.87 12.68
N TYR A 108 -14.01 24.12 11.42
CA TYR A 108 -13.35 25.08 10.54
C TYR A 108 -11.95 24.72 10.04
N ASP A 109 -11.47 23.49 10.26
CA ASP A 109 -10.22 23.00 9.67
C ASP A 109 -10.17 23.14 8.13
N GLN A 110 -11.35 23.11 7.48
CA GLN A 110 -11.55 23.27 6.04
C GLN A 110 -10.50 22.53 5.21
N VAL A 111 -10.26 21.25 5.49
CA VAL A 111 -9.25 20.45 4.77
C VAL A 111 -9.50 20.52 3.26
N GLY A 112 -8.47 20.97 2.52
CA GLY A 112 -8.55 21.25 1.08
C GLY A 112 -9.04 22.65 0.70
N GLY A 113 -9.25 23.57 1.66
CA GLY A 113 -9.73 24.94 1.45
C GLY A 113 -8.77 25.81 0.63
N GLY A 114 -7.47 25.50 0.66
CA GLY A 114 -6.46 26.10 -0.22
C GLY A 114 -6.39 25.47 -1.61
N GLY A 115 -7.23 24.47 -1.88
CA GLY A 115 -7.32 23.73 -3.13
C GLY A 115 -6.39 22.52 -3.22
N VAL A 116 -6.66 21.69 -4.23
CA VAL A 116 -5.88 20.49 -4.56
C VAL A 116 -5.03 20.76 -5.80
N ALA A 117 -3.71 20.78 -5.64
CA ALA A 117 -2.77 20.95 -6.74
C ALA A 117 -2.45 19.59 -7.37
N VAL A 118 -2.81 19.40 -8.64
CA VAL A 118 -2.47 18.19 -9.41
C VAL A 118 -1.03 18.28 -9.89
N LEU A 119 -0.26 17.22 -9.65
CA LEU A 119 1.14 17.10 -10.06
C LEU A 119 1.25 16.36 -11.40
N SER A 120 2.27 16.71 -12.20
CA SER A 120 2.45 16.12 -13.54
C SER A 120 2.84 14.64 -13.50
N ASN A 121 3.25 14.11 -12.35
CA ASN A 121 3.52 12.68 -12.14
C ASN A 121 2.26 11.88 -11.78
N GLY A 122 1.07 12.51 -11.82
CA GLY A 122 -0.20 11.87 -11.52
C GLY A 122 -0.58 11.86 -10.04
N ASN A 123 0.22 12.47 -9.16
CA ASN A 123 -0.09 12.66 -7.74
C ASN A 123 -0.74 14.03 -7.49
N TYR A 124 -1.02 14.36 -6.23
CA TYR A 124 -1.65 15.63 -5.86
C TYR A 124 -1.17 16.14 -4.50
N VAL A 125 -1.39 17.43 -4.24
CA VAL A 125 -1.11 18.07 -2.95
C VAL A 125 -2.38 18.79 -2.48
N VAL A 126 -2.79 18.49 -1.26
CA VAL A 126 -3.90 19.14 -0.56
C VAL A 126 -3.33 20.26 0.28
N ASN A 127 -3.83 21.48 0.09
CA ASN A 127 -3.47 22.63 0.91
C ASN A 127 -4.66 22.97 1.82
N SER A 128 -4.41 22.97 3.13
CA SER A 128 -5.40 23.23 4.17
C SER A 128 -4.92 24.39 5.03
N PRO A 129 -5.06 25.65 4.57
CA PRO A 129 -4.49 26.82 5.24
C PRO A 129 -5.14 27.12 6.59
N ASP A 130 -6.40 26.71 6.79
CA ASP A 130 -7.19 27.00 7.99
C ASP A 130 -7.23 25.79 8.94
N TRP A 131 -6.33 24.82 8.76
CA TRP A 131 -6.27 23.64 9.62
C TRP A 131 -5.69 23.99 11.01
N ASP A 132 -6.38 23.53 12.06
CA ASP A 132 -5.99 23.69 13.45
C ASP A 132 -5.20 22.47 13.95
N ALA A 133 -4.15 22.71 14.73
CA ALA A 133 -3.39 21.62 15.33
C ALA A 133 -4.10 21.03 16.57
N ALA A 134 -3.77 19.77 16.87
CA ALA A 134 -4.35 19.02 17.98
C ALA A 134 -4.09 19.65 19.36
N ASP A 135 -3.14 20.58 19.48
CA ASP A 135 -2.85 21.36 20.68
C ASP A 135 -3.67 22.65 20.80
N ALA A 136 -4.71 22.79 19.96
CA ALA A 136 -5.61 23.94 19.85
C ALA A 136 -4.94 25.23 19.32
N THR A 137 -3.78 25.13 18.68
CA THR A 137 -3.25 26.24 17.89
C THR A 137 -4.03 26.37 16.58
N VAL A 138 -4.69 27.52 16.41
CA VAL A 138 -5.63 27.75 15.29
C VAL A 138 -4.93 28.20 14.01
N ASP A 139 -5.45 27.80 12.86
CA ASP A 139 -5.01 28.22 11.53
C ASP A 139 -3.50 28.05 11.30
N VAL A 140 -2.90 26.99 11.85
CA VAL A 140 -1.47 26.69 11.63
C VAL A 140 -1.23 26.18 10.21
N GLY A 141 -2.26 25.58 9.62
CA GLY A 141 -2.29 25.05 8.27
C GLY A 141 -1.50 23.76 8.09
N ALA A 142 -1.84 23.05 7.03
CA ALA A 142 -1.23 21.80 6.63
C ALA A 142 -1.08 21.68 5.11
N VAL A 143 -0.01 21.01 4.70
CA VAL A 143 0.20 20.55 3.33
C VAL A 143 0.34 19.03 3.35
N THR A 144 -0.58 18.35 2.67
CA THR A 144 -0.64 16.88 2.60
C THR A 144 -0.41 16.45 1.15
N TRP A 145 0.51 15.53 0.91
CA TRP A 145 0.68 14.94 -0.41
C TRP A 145 -0.14 13.66 -0.51
N GLY A 146 -0.77 13.43 -1.66
CA GLY A 146 -1.52 12.21 -1.94
C GLY A 146 -0.99 11.45 -3.15
N ASP A 147 -0.92 10.13 -3.00
CA ASP A 147 -0.64 9.22 -4.10
C ASP A 147 -1.88 9.10 -5.00
N GLY A 148 -1.71 9.46 -6.27
CA GLY A 148 -2.79 9.43 -7.25
C GLY A 148 -2.97 8.07 -7.93
N SER A 149 -2.12 7.09 -7.67
CA SER A 149 -2.15 5.77 -8.31
C SER A 149 -3.18 4.83 -7.70
N SER A 150 -3.67 3.88 -8.49
CA SER A 150 -4.64 2.86 -8.04
C SER A 150 -4.07 1.85 -7.03
N SER A 151 -2.75 1.72 -6.95
CA SER A 151 -2.04 0.89 -5.95
C SER A 151 -1.49 1.67 -4.76
N GLY A 152 -1.64 2.99 -4.77
CA GLY A 152 -1.07 3.90 -3.78
C GLY A 152 -1.84 3.94 -2.47
N HIS A 153 -1.19 4.46 -1.43
CA HIS A 153 -1.82 4.70 -0.14
C HIS A 153 -2.90 5.78 -0.27
N ARG A 154 -4.10 5.49 0.25
CA ARG A 154 -5.22 6.44 0.26
C ARG A 154 -5.02 7.43 1.40
N LEU A 155 -5.15 8.72 1.11
CA LEU A 155 -5.23 9.71 2.16
C LEU A 155 -6.57 9.56 2.87
N VAL A 156 -6.54 8.94 4.05
CA VAL A 156 -7.69 8.71 4.92
C VAL A 156 -7.34 9.07 6.35
N GLY A 157 -8.35 9.41 7.13
CA GLY A 157 -8.23 9.83 8.51
C GLY A 157 -7.94 11.32 8.66
N SER A 158 -7.73 11.75 9.90
CA SER A 158 -7.50 13.15 10.20
C SER A 158 -6.11 13.61 9.77
N VAL A 159 -6.01 14.86 9.31
CA VAL A 159 -4.73 15.54 9.12
C VAL A 159 -3.96 15.58 10.46
N SER A 160 -2.66 15.27 10.42
CA SER A 160 -1.77 15.33 11.58
C SER A 160 -0.32 15.56 11.15
N SER A 161 0.57 15.77 12.12
CA SER A 161 2.02 15.85 11.87
C SER A 161 2.63 14.54 11.33
N ASP A 162 1.92 13.41 11.41
CA ASP A 162 2.40 12.12 10.92
C ASP A 162 2.20 11.96 9.41
N ASN A 163 1.15 12.60 8.87
CA ASN A 163 0.79 12.48 7.45
C ASN A 163 0.94 13.78 6.66
N SER A 164 1.19 14.91 7.33
CA SER A 164 1.21 16.24 6.72
C SER A 164 2.36 17.08 7.22
N VAL A 165 2.84 17.99 6.38
CA VAL A 165 3.73 19.06 6.83
C VAL A 165 2.86 20.19 7.36
N THR A 166 2.89 20.40 8.67
CA THR A 166 2.07 21.41 9.36
C THR A 166 2.88 22.67 9.65
N GLY A 167 2.18 23.81 9.80
CA GLY A 167 2.76 24.99 10.44
C GLY A 167 2.98 24.77 11.94
N THR A 168 3.63 25.74 12.59
CA THR A 168 3.89 25.68 14.04
C THR A 168 3.35 26.88 14.83
N ALA A 169 2.78 27.87 14.14
CA ALA A 169 2.32 29.11 14.73
C ALA A 169 0.93 29.50 14.22
N ALA A 170 0.12 30.03 15.12
CA ALA A 170 -1.27 30.36 14.83
C ALA A 170 -1.40 31.42 13.72
N GLY A 171 -2.39 31.25 12.83
CA GLY A 171 -2.66 32.15 11.71
C GLY A 171 -1.60 32.17 10.61
N GLN A 172 -0.66 31.22 10.59
CA GLN A 172 0.39 31.14 9.58
C GLN A 172 0.07 30.19 8.42
N GLY A 173 -1.01 29.42 8.51
CA GLY A 173 -1.34 28.39 7.53
C GLY A 173 -1.52 28.93 6.10
N GLY A 174 -2.15 30.09 5.94
CA GLY A 174 -2.25 30.79 4.64
C GLY A 174 -0.91 31.23 4.04
N SER A 175 0.17 31.24 4.82
CA SER A 175 1.53 31.58 4.37
C SER A 175 2.32 30.36 3.91
N LEU A 176 1.83 29.12 4.14
CA LEU A 176 2.47 27.92 3.65
C LEU A 176 2.54 27.94 2.12
N ARG A 177 3.67 27.52 1.56
CA ARG A 177 3.87 27.41 0.11
C ARG A 177 4.42 26.03 -0.20
N SER A 178 3.73 25.28 -1.04
CA SER A 178 4.13 23.94 -1.44
C SER A 178 4.68 23.93 -2.86
N GLY A 179 5.64 23.05 -3.11
CA GLY A 179 6.21 22.75 -4.41
C GLY A 179 6.65 21.29 -4.45
N PHE A 180 6.85 20.75 -5.64
CA PHE A 180 7.30 19.37 -5.80
C PHE A 180 8.59 19.33 -6.61
N ASP A 181 9.62 18.72 -6.04
CA ASP A 181 10.85 18.39 -6.75
C ASP A 181 10.65 17.08 -7.52
N TYR A 182 10.45 17.18 -8.82
CA TYR A 182 10.25 16.04 -9.70
C TYR A 182 11.50 15.20 -9.95
N VAL A 183 12.70 15.73 -9.66
CA VAL A 183 13.96 14.99 -9.83
C VAL A 183 14.18 14.07 -8.63
N ASN A 184 13.96 14.61 -7.43
CA ASN A 184 14.19 13.88 -6.17
C ASN A 184 12.90 13.26 -5.60
N HIS A 185 11.75 13.49 -6.23
CA HIS A 185 10.42 13.06 -5.77
C HIS A 185 10.07 13.52 -4.35
N GLN A 186 10.36 14.79 -4.04
CA GLN A 186 10.16 15.35 -2.70
C GLN A 186 9.12 16.46 -2.73
N LEU A 187 8.25 16.47 -1.72
CA LEU A 187 7.44 17.64 -1.42
C LEU A 187 8.30 18.66 -0.68
N VAL A 188 8.29 19.88 -1.16
CA VAL A 188 8.96 21.02 -0.57
C VAL A 188 7.91 21.96 -0.02
N VAL A 189 7.97 22.23 1.29
CA VAL A 189 7.03 23.15 1.94
C VAL A 189 7.82 24.28 2.59
N GLY A 190 7.63 25.48 2.06
CA GLY A 190 8.10 26.71 2.67
C GLY A 190 7.18 27.11 3.82
N ARG A 191 7.77 27.39 4.98
CA ARG A 191 7.09 27.88 6.18
C ARG A 191 7.69 29.24 6.56
N PRO A 192 7.23 30.34 5.93
CA PRO A 192 7.83 31.66 6.13
C PRO A 192 7.77 32.14 7.58
N GLY A 193 6.68 31.86 8.29
CA GLY A 193 6.53 32.18 9.72
C GLY A 193 7.58 31.49 10.61
N ASP A 194 8.05 30.30 10.19
CA ASP A 194 9.07 29.53 10.89
C ASP A 194 10.48 29.83 10.36
N ASN A 195 10.60 30.58 9.26
CA ASN A 195 11.82 30.75 8.48
C ASN A 195 12.50 29.42 8.11
N ILE A 196 11.70 28.39 7.78
CA ILE A 196 12.16 27.03 7.47
C ILE A 196 11.60 26.57 6.12
N VAL A 197 12.38 25.75 5.41
CA VAL A 197 11.92 24.93 4.30
C VAL A 197 12.00 23.47 4.73
N THR A 198 10.87 22.77 4.65
CA THR A 198 10.80 21.33 4.93
C THR A 198 10.86 20.56 3.61
N TRP A 199 11.76 19.60 3.56
CA TRP A 199 11.82 18.58 2.50
C TRP A 199 11.18 17.33 3.07
N ALA A 200 9.91 17.10 2.75
CA ALA A 200 9.24 15.87 3.17
C ALA A 200 9.61 14.76 2.20
N THR A 201 10.39 13.79 2.68
CA THR A 201 10.53 12.49 2.00
C THR A 201 9.24 11.74 2.18
N ILE A 202 8.47 11.65 1.11
CA ILE A 202 7.16 11.05 1.15
C ILE A 202 7.30 9.59 0.82
N PRO A 203 6.91 8.68 1.73
CA PRO A 203 7.14 7.29 1.50
C PRO A 203 6.32 6.85 0.27
N VAL A 204 6.97 6.18 -0.67
CA VAL A 204 6.37 5.51 -1.81
C VAL A 204 6.50 4.00 -1.64
N ALA A 205 5.73 3.21 -2.40
CA ALA A 205 5.94 1.77 -2.44
C ALA A 205 7.40 1.46 -2.84
N PRO A 206 8.00 0.35 -2.34
CA PRO A 206 9.41 0.09 -2.57
C PRO A 206 9.72 -0.10 -4.07
N ARG A 207 11.00 -0.07 -4.43
CA ARG A 207 11.42 -0.50 -5.77
C ARG A 207 11.50 -2.03 -5.84
N PRO A 208 11.35 -2.63 -7.05
CA PRO A 208 11.41 -4.07 -7.20
C PRO A 208 12.69 -4.67 -6.59
N PRO A 209 12.58 -5.75 -5.80
CA PRO A 209 13.74 -6.55 -5.47
C PRO A 209 14.31 -7.22 -6.74
N THR A 210 15.56 -7.67 -6.66
CA THR A 210 16.20 -8.45 -7.73
C THR A 210 16.50 -9.86 -7.24
N ILE A 211 15.97 -10.87 -7.94
CA ILE A 211 16.32 -12.27 -7.69
C ILE A 211 17.76 -12.48 -8.18
N VAL A 212 18.65 -12.88 -7.28
CA VAL A 212 20.07 -13.16 -7.55
C VAL A 212 20.25 -14.60 -7.98
N SER A 213 19.64 -15.55 -7.27
CA SER A 213 19.70 -16.97 -7.60
C SER A 213 18.56 -17.75 -6.95
N ILE A 214 18.26 -18.92 -7.49
CA ILE A 214 17.34 -19.88 -6.90
C ILE A 214 18.03 -21.23 -6.82
N THR A 215 18.12 -21.79 -5.62
CA THR A 215 18.67 -23.13 -5.37
C THR A 215 17.52 -24.11 -5.17
N PRO A 216 17.31 -25.08 -6.07
CA PRO A 216 16.28 -26.10 -5.88
C PRO A 216 16.58 -27.02 -4.70
N GLY A 217 15.53 -27.48 -4.01
CA GLY A 217 15.55 -28.52 -2.98
C GLY A 217 14.45 -29.55 -3.20
N SER A 218 14.32 -30.50 -2.26
CA SER A 218 13.14 -31.39 -2.23
C SER A 218 11.92 -30.58 -1.80
N ASN A 219 10.90 -30.54 -2.66
CA ASN A 219 9.63 -29.85 -2.44
C ASN A 219 9.77 -28.36 -2.09
N SER A 220 10.87 -27.74 -2.48
CA SER A 220 11.24 -26.40 -2.06
C SER A 220 12.19 -25.70 -3.02
N LEU A 221 12.22 -24.37 -2.92
CA LEU A 221 13.15 -23.48 -3.62
C LEU A 221 13.68 -22.44 -2.63
N THR A 222 15.01 -22.33 -2.52
CA THR A 222 15.65 -21.25 -1.76
C THR A 222 15.95 -20.09 -2.70
N VAL A 223 15.29 -18.96 -2.48
CA VAL A 223 15.38 -17.75 -3.31
C VAL A 223 16.31 -16.75 -2.63
N VAL A 224 17.43 -16.44 -3.28
CA VAL A 224 18.34 -15.36 -2.89
C VAL A 224 17.94 -14.12 -3.69
N PHE A 225 17.69 -13.02 -3.00
CA PHE A 225 17.35 -11.73 -3.62
C PHE A 225 18.05 -10.56 -2.92
N THR A 226 18.08 -9.42 -3.60
CA THR A 226 18.49 -8.13 -3.04
C THR A 226 17.28 -7.20 -2.97
N PRO A 227 17.09 -6.46 -1.87
CA PRO A 227 16.05 -5.43 -1.77
C PRO A 227 16.29 -4.33 -2.81
N GLY A 228 15.21 -3.73 -3.29
CA GLY A 228 15.26 -2.41 -3.92
C GLY A 228 15.34 -1.29 -2.88
N ASP A 229 15.31 -0.04 -3.33
CA ASP A 229 15.06 1.10 -2.45
C ASP A 229 13.74 0.92 -1.70
N ASN A 230 13.70 1.27 -0.41
CA ASN A 230 12.53 1.08 0.44
C ASN A 230 11.44 2.15 0.23
N GLY A 231 11.71 3.13 -0.63
CA GLY A 231 10.78 4.21 -0.95
C GLY A 231 10.59 5.19 0.20
N GLY A 232 11.46 5.22 1.22
CA GLY A 232 11.32 6.12 2.37
C GLY A 232 10.49 5.57 3.54
N ALA A 233 9.92 4.37 3.44
CA ALA A 233 9.32 3.63 4.56
C ALA A 233 10.00 2.25 4.72
N PRO A 234 10.15 1.73 5.95
CA PRO A 234 10.71 0.39 6.17
C PRO A 234 9.94 -0.69 5.40
N ILE A 235 10.66 -1.63 4.79
CA ILE A 235 10.03 -2.85 4.24
C ILE A 235 9.59 -3.70 5.42
N ASP A 236 8.32 -4.11 5.43
CA ASP A 236 7.73 -4.94 6.49
C ASP A 236 7.91 -6.43 6.18
N TYR A 237 7.66 -6.80 4.93
CA TYR A 237 7.71 -8.19 4.44
C TYR A 237 7.89 -8.24 2.92
N TYR A 238 8.06 -9.45 2.40
CA TYR A 238 8.00 -9.73 0.96
C TYR A 238 6.79 -10.58 0.62
N GLU A 239 6.36 -10.45 -0.63
CA GLU A 239 5.43 -11.39 -1.25
C GLU A 239 6.15 -12.11 -2.40
N TYR A 240 5.86 -13.39 -2.57
CA TYR A 240 6.36 -14.19 -3.67
C TYR A 240 5.21 -14.75 -4.49
N SER A 241 5.49 -15.02 -5.75
CA SER A 241 4.60 -15.70 -6.68
C SER A 241 5.31 -16.91 -7.27
N THR A 242 4.58 -18.00 -7.46
CA THR A 242 5.08 -19.23 -8.10
C THR A 242 4.48 -19.47 -9.49
N ASP A 243 3.58 -18.58 -9.93
CA ASP A 243 2.79 -18.67 -11.16
C ASP A 243 2.97 -17.45 -12.08
N GLY A 244 4.15 -16.81 -12.01
CA GLY A 244 4.51 -15.69 -12.89
C GLY A 244 3.88 -14.34 -12.49
N GLY A 245 3.28 -14.25 -11.31
CA GLY A 245 2.65 -13.04 -10.76
C GLY A 245 1.12 -13.04 -10.85
N SER A 246 0.50 -14.19 -11.15
CA SER A 246 -0.96 -14.33 -11.20
C SER A 246 -1.55 -14.37 -9.79
N THR A 247 -0.88 -15.05 -8.87
CA THR A 247 -1.18 -15.05 -7.44
C THR A 247 0.06 -14.71 -6.61
N TRP A 248 -0.18 -14.14 -5.44
CA TRP A 248 0.85 -13.68 -4.52
C TRP A 248 0.64 -14.31 -3.14
N GLN A 249 1.73 -14.68 -2.49
CA GLN A 249 1.77 -15.22 -1.14
C GLN A 249 2.72 -14.38 -0.29
N ARG A 250 2.25 -13.96 0.88
CA ARG A 250 3.05 -13.25 1.87
C ARG A 250 4.05 -14.20 2.52
N THR A 251 5.29 -13.76 2.73
CA THR A 251 6.28 -14.55 3.48
C THR A 251 5.76 -14.84 4.89
N THR A 252 5.85 -16.09 5.33
CA THR A 252 5.44 -16.50 6.68
C THR A 252 6.62 -17.19 7.39
N PRO A 253 7.05 -16.71 8.57
CA PRO A 253 6.65 -15.43 9.19
C PRO A 253 7.06 -14.24 8.32
N ASP A 254 6.53 -13.06 8.64
CA ASP A 254 6.99 -11.81 8.04
C ASP A 254 8.51 -11.70 8.19
N THR A 255 9.18 -11.43 7.08
CA THR A 255 10.63 -11.32 7.06
C THR A 255 11.06 -10.35 6.00
N THR A 256 12.11 -9.60 6.33
CA THR A 256 12.85 -8.73 5.41
C THR A 256 14.17 -9.35 4.95
N SER A 257 14.44 -10.58 5.41
CA SER A 257 15.71 -11.27 5.20
C SER A 257 15.75 -12.07 3.90
N SER A 258 16.94 -12.12 3.32
CA SER A 258 17.30 -12.98 2.18
C SER A 258 18.43 -13.90 2.62
N PRO A 259 18.41 -15.21 2.27
CA PRO A 259 17.45 -15.87 1.38
C PRO A 259 16.10 -16.22 2.04
N TYR A 260 15.09 -16.47 1.20
CA TYR A 260 13.78 -17.01 1.63
C TYR A 260 13.56 -18.43 1.08
N LEU A 261 13.00 -19.33 1.90
CA LEU A 261 12.69 -20.71 1.53
C LEU A 261 11.21 -20.86 1.22
N ILE A 262 10.88 -21.12 -0.05
CA ILE A 262 9.53 -21.51 -0.47
C ILE A 262 9.41 -23.02 -0.32
N THR A 263 8.37 -23.49 0.36
CA THR A 263 8.11 -24.92 0.62
C THR A 263 6.75 -25.36 0.08
N GLY A 264 6.43 -26.66 0.20
CA GLY A 264 5.15 -27.20 -0.25
C GLY A 264 5.02 -27.32 -1.77
N LEU A 265 6.14 -27.25 -2.49
CA LEU A 265 6.16 -27.34 -3.95
C LEU A 265 6.15 -28.79 -4.42
N THR A 266 5.63 -29.03 -5.62
CA THR A 266 5.63 -30.34 -6.25
C THR A 266 6.94 -30.55 -7.00
N ASN A 267 7.63 -31.66 -6.71
CA ASN A 267 8.89 -32.00 -7.40
C ASN A 267 8.66 -32.21 -8.89
N ASN A 268 9.66 -31.84 -9.70
CA ASN A 268 9.64 -31.92 -11.15
C ASN A 268 8.57 -31.05 -11.83
N THR A 269 7.97 -30.10 -11.09
CA THR A 269 7.11 -29.05 -11.65
C THR A 269 7.90 -27.75 -11.73
N THR A 270 7.97 -27.14 -12.92
CA THR A 270 8.63 -25.84 -13.10
C THR A 270 7.71 -24.72 -12.64
N TYR A 271 8.22 -23.86 -11.76
CA TYR A 271 7.53 -22.68 -11.26
C TYR A 271 8.17 -21.41 -11.81
N ALA A 272 7.36 -20.40 -12.10
CA ALA A 272 7.80 -19.08 -12.53
C ALA A 272 7.84 -18.17 -11.30
N ILE A 273 9.02 -18.00 -10.71
CA ILE A 273 9.20 -17.31 -9.44
C ILE A 273 9.35 -15.81 -9.66
N ARG A 274 8.56 -15.04 -8.89
CA ARG A 274 8.70 -13.59 -8.74
C ARG A 274 8.62 -13.22 -7.26
N ILE A 275 9.28 -12.14 -6.90
CA ILE A 275 9.22 -11.53 -5.56
C ILE A 275 8.98 -10.02 -5.67
N ARG A 276 8.22 -9.46 -4.72
CA ARG A 276 7.98 -8.01 -4.53
C ARG A 276 8.08 -7.65 -3.04
N ALA A 277 8.63 -6.49 -2.74
CA ALA A 277 8.69 -5.93 -1.39
C ALA A 277 7.38 -5.21 -1.02
N HIS A 278 7.04 -5.16 0.26
CA HIS A 278 5.93 -4.39 0.81
C HIS A 278 6.41 -3.49 1.96
N ASN A 279 5.98 -2.23 1.97
CA ASN A 279 6.12 -1.31 3.10
C ASN A 279 4.74 -0.73 3.49
N ALA A 280 4.70 0.18 4.46
CA ALA A 280 3.46 0.84 4.87
C ALA A 280 2.66 1.53 3.73
N VAL A 281 3.30 1.84 2.59
CA VAL A 281 2.67 2.46 1.43
C VAL A 281 2.05 1.42 0.49
N GLY A 282 2.65 0.24 0.38
CA GLY A 282 2.15 -0.88 -0.41
C GLY A 282 3.24 -1.73 -1.05
N SER A 283 2.83 -2.59 -1.99
CA SER A 283 3.76 -3.49 -2.68
C SER A 283 4.45 -2.81 -3.86
N SER A 284 5.75 -3.06 -3.99
CA SER A 284 6.55 -2.72 -5.18
C SER A 284 6.06 -3.42 -6.45
N HIS A 285 6.53 -2.94 -7.61
CA HIS A 285 6.50 -3.73 -8.84
C HIS A 285 7.27 -5.05 -8.62
N ALA A 286 6.83 -6.12 -9.27
CA ALA A 286 7.47 -7.41 -9.16
C ALA A 286 8.82 -7.47 -9.89
N SER A 287 9.75 -8.23 -9.33
CA SER A 287 10.98 -8.66 -10.02
C SER A 287 10.70 -9.34 -11.36
N HIS A 288 11.74 -9.45 -12.19
CA HIS A 288 11.74 -10.33 -13.36
C HIS A 288 11.45 -11.77 -12.94
N SER A 289 10.71 -12.49 -13.79
CA SER A 289 10.40 -13.90 -13.56
C SER A 289 11.64 -14.78 -13.76
N VAL A 290 11.91 -15.66 -12.80
CA VAL A 290 12.96 -16.67 -12.88
C VAL A 290 12.35 -18.05 -12.71
N SER A 291 12.55 -18.94 -13.69
CA SER A 291 12.01 -20.30 -13.63
C SER A 291 12.91 -21.23 -12.83
N ALA A 292 12.32 -22.06 -11.96
CA ALA A 292 13.04 -23.06 -11.19
C ALA A 292 12.18 -24.32 -10.96
N THR A 293 12.83 -25.48 -10.82
CA THR A 293 12.16 -26.79 -10.68
C THR A 293 12.71 -27.52 -9.46
N PRO A 294 11.91 -27.74 -8.40
CA PRO A 294 12.31 -28.58 -7.26
C PRO A 294 12.60 -30.02 -7.71
N PHE A 295 13.56 -30.69 -7.06
CA PHE A 295 13.94 -32.06 -7.43
C PHE A 295 13.36 -33.09 -6.46
N SER A 296 13.10 -34.30 -6.97
CA SER A 296 12.84 -35.43 -6.10
C SER A 296 14.11 -35.87 -5.38
N PRO A 297 14.07 -36.17 -4.07
CA PRO A 297 15.23 -36.69 -3.38
C PRO A 297 15.62 -38.03 -4.01
N VAL A 298 16.89 -38.17 -4.39
CA VAL A 298 17.41 -39.44 -4.89
C VAL A 298 17.52 -40.37 -3.70
N ILE A 299 16.64 -41.38 -3.61
CA ILE A 299 16.85 -42.50 -2.69
C ILE A 299 18.04 -43.29 -3.24
N PRO A 300 19.18 -43.39 -2.54
CA PRO A 300 20.25 -44.26 -2.98
C PRO A 300 19.69 -45.68 -3.09
N ALA A 301 19.81 -46.29 -4.27
CA ALA A 301 19.36 -47.66 -4.46
C ALA A 301 20.02 -48.53 -3.38
N THR A 302 19.21 -49.15 -2.51
CA THR A 302 19.70 -50.16 -1.59
C THR A 302 20.28 -51.28 -2.45
N GLY A 303 21.61 -51.38 -2.48
CA GLY A 303 22.32 -52.39 -3.22
C GLY A 303 21.73 -53.76 -2.92
N THR A 304 21.51 -54.53 -3.98
CA THR A 304 21.03 -55.92 -3.91
C THR A 304 21.80 -56.67 -2.82
N ASN A 305 21.08 -57.17 -1.82
CA ASN A 305 21.64 -58.02 -0.78
C ASN A 305 22.23 -59.29 -1.42
N THR A 306 23.53 -59.28 -1.74
CA THR A 306 24.29 -60.51 -1.92
C THR A 306 24.41 -61.16 -0.53
N PRO A 307 23.95 -62.40 -0.32
CA PRO A 307 24.07 -63.05 0.98
C PRO A 307 25.55 -63.18 1.37
N GLY A 308 26.00 -62.40 2.35
CA GLY A 308 27.36 -62.47 2.88
C GLY A 308 28.10 -61.14 3.06
N ALA A 309 27.57 -60.01 2.58
CA ALA A 309 28.18 -58.70 2.83
C ALA A 309 27.55 -58.03 4.07
N ILE A 310 28.36 -57.74 5.09
CA ILE A 310 27.96 -56.86 6.20
C ILE A 310 27.83 -55.46 5.63
N ALA A 311 26.59 -55.03 5.37
CA ALA A 311 26.29 -53.68 4.92
C ALA A 311 26.45 -52.70 6.11
N ILE A 312 27.54 -51.94 6.12
CA ILE A 312 27.66 -50.73 6.96
C ILE A 312 27.07 -49.59 6.13
N ALA A 313 25.79 -49.29 6.37
CA ALA A 313 25.16 -48.09 5.82
C ALA A 313 25.61 -46.89 6.67
N LEU A 314 26.49 -46.06 6.10
CA LEU A 314 26.84 -44.77 6.70
C LEU A 314 25.73 -43.76 6.36
N MET A 315 24.74 -43.66 7.24
CA MET A 315 23.69 -42.66 7.17
C MET A 315 24.23 -41.38 7.80
N THR A 316 24.80 -40.47 7.00
CA THR A 316 25.10 -39.10 7.44
C THR A 316 23.79 -38.36 7.64
N LEU A 317 23.23 -38.49 8.85
CA LEU A 317 22.18 -37.63 9.36
C LEU A 317 22.83 -36.31 9.80
N LEU A 318 22.63 -35.23 9.04
CA LEU A 318 22.82 -33.89 9.61
C LEU A 318 21.67 -33.65 10.59
N ALA A 319 21.90 -33.97 11.86
CA ALA A 319 21.12 -33.43 12.97
C ALA A 319 22.11 -32.94 14.03
N GLY A 320 22.00 -31.66 14.37
CA GLY A 320 22.84 -31.01 15.35
C GLY A 320 22.77 -31.68 16.72
N ALA A 321 23.90 -31.58 17.43
CA ALA A 321 24.08 -31.76 18.87
C ALA A 321 23.52 -33.04 19.52
N GLY A 322 24.41 -34.02 19.70
CA GLY A 322 24.40 -34.93 20.86
C GLY A 322 23.66 -36.25 20.71
N ALA A 323 24.31 -37.27 20.15
CA ALA A 323 23.92 -38.66 20.38
C ALA A 323 25.15 -39.54 20.60
N VAL A 324 25.19 -40.20 21.76
CA VAL A 324 26.24 -41.12 22.20
C VAL A 324 26.07 -42.46 21.51
N LEU A 325 27.15 -42.98 20.91
CA LEU A 325 27.21 -44.29 20.28
C LEU A 325 27.27 -45.39 21.34
N VAL A 326 26.19 -46.17 21.51
CA VAL A 326 26.22 -47.42 22.29
C VAL A 326 26.36 -48.60 21.32
N ALA A 327 27.57 -49.11 21.16
CA ALA A 327 27.81 -50.33 20.39
C ALA A 327 27.47 -51.58 21.24
N ALA A 328 26.39 -52.28 20.90
CA ALA A 328 26.09 -53.60 21.45
C ALA A 328 27.02 -54.66 20.81
N ARG A 329 27.97 -55.19 21.59
CA ARG A 329 28.76 -56.38 21.19
C ARG A 329 27.93 -57.64 21.38
N ASN A 330 27.50 -58.29 20.30
CA ASN A 330 26.94 -59.63 20.36
C ASN A 330 28.08 -60.65 20.53
N ARG A 331 28.27 -61.18 21.74
CA ARG A 331 29.14 -62.34 22.00
C ARG A 331 28.32 -63.63 21.79
N THR A 332 28.50 -64.29 20.65
CA THR A 332 28.05 -65.67 20.48
C THR A 332 29.11 -66.62 21.04
N HIS A 333 28.82 -67.23 22.18
CA HIS A 333 29.59 -68.36 22.73
C HIS A 333 29.11 -69.64 22.04
N ILE A 334 29.96 -70.27 21.24
CA ILE A 334 29.78 -71.66 20.77
C ILE A 334 30.62 -72.54 21.67
N ARG A 335 30.01 -73.50 22.38
CA ARG A 335 30.68 -74.75 22.75
C ARG A 335 29.73 -75.93 22.55
N ARG A 336 30.32 -76.94 21.92
CA ARG A 336 29.81 -78.28 21.66
C ARG A 336 29.48 -79.02 22.94
#